data_AF-A0A383VBM4-F1
#
_entry.id   AF-A0A383VBM4-F1
#
_cell.length_a   1.000
_cell.length_b   1.000
_cell.length_c   1.000
_cell.angle_alpha   90.00
_cell.angle_beta   90.00
_cell.angle_gamma   90.00
#
_symmetry.space_group_name_H-M   'P 1'
#
loop_
_entity.id
_entity.type
_entity.pdbx_description
1 polymer ?
#
loop_
_entity_poly.entity_id
_entity_poly.type
_entity_poly.pdbx_seq_one_letter_code
_entity_poly.pdbx_strand_id
1 'polypeptide(L)'
;MSYELFNLNAPAVNEDASGHADIFKEERLADADLCICISSKTDSIAAIAGETTAKKQRLSQCAANKFPVHLVLLRKCPFFDSQAQRWQDSSSHGSGSRVQLTLTLDDASHEAAAVAVVGWLYGIPLNSPQLQLHQADLVEAVRYADLLQVPRAAADAVRLLQAAACNEFGPKPGLMPATMQELADLQAWPSCLLPVIPAICFAAEFDTAPVPAGASSGSSSSRSSSSSCSVASVRAVLLSALGDLEAVWRDQHARDTLLHLPLGAMQLLLSSDRLRVASEDTVLFTATMYIAQVEEVPILSARPFHARSSITEHCAQALAPLIRCQHLSQFQLAAWATAAADCHPTAVLYSYRQLLPTLASLLRLPGEPPQLLQEAAAARRLGAVPASWLLGPRQLQPAAAAADGVEVRWQLPVSSIQEWSKEVFFTGWSSSLHCSSCSTPPLAGLAWRVGLLCKLDEEGDGGVTVELAASPVVATPRLSALYKCRFEMIVTWGSSGSGEAAAADRPRELRIDVTTPPLRFGQDGIWPDSFGVGVMRDGWDAAAWAAAGLPAAGELAVVLRVLKVY
;
A
#
# COMPACT_ATOMS: atom_id res chain seq x y z
N MET A 1 25.28 -16.22 -30.19
CA MET A 1 24.65 -17.53 -30.48
C MET A 1 23.20 -17.25 -30.82
N SER A 2 22.92 -17.27 -32.11
CA SER A 2 21.66 -16.86 -32.73
C SER A 2 20.76 -18.09 -32.82
N TYR A 3 19.58 -18.06 -32.19
CA TYR A 3 18.54 -19.04 -32.47
C TYR A 3 17.74 -18.53 -33.68
N GLU A 4 17.92 -19.19 -34.82
CA GLU A 4 17.07 -19.01 -35.99
C GLU A 4 15.66 -19.53 -35.68
N LEU A 5 14.68 -18.64 -35.79
CA LEU A 5 13.26 -18.91 -35.64
C LEU A 5 12.73 -19.63 -36.90
N PHE A 6 12.02 -20.73 -36.68
CA PHE A 6 11.17 -21.37 -37.68
C PHE A 6 10.15 -20.35 -38.22
N ASN A 7 10.32 -20.01 -39.49
CA ASN A 7 9.38 -19.21 -40.26
C ASN A 7 8.43 -20.17 -40.99
N LEU A 8 7.23 -20.37 -40.45
CA LEU A 8 6.17 -21.13 -41.11
C LEU A 8 5.17 -20.13 -41.70
N ASN A 9 5.13 -20.06 -43.02
CA ASN A 9 4.12 -19.34 -43.79
C ASN A 9 2.71 -19.86 -43.45
N ALA A 10 1.83 -18.98 -42.99
CA ALA A 10 0.41 -19.26 -42.82
C ALA A 10 -0.34 -19.06 -44.15
N PRO A 11 -1.26 -19.97 -44.56
CA PRO A 11 -2.15 -19.74 -45.69
C PRO A 11 -3.30 -18.81 -45.28
N ALA A 12 -3.87 -18.10 -46.26
CA ALA A 12 -5.04 -17.23 -46.08
C ALA A 12 -6.28 -18.04 -45.68
N VAL A 13 -7.02 -17.57 -44.66
CA VAL A 13 -8.25 -18.22 -44.15
C VAL A 13 -9.41 -17.22 -44.10
N ASN A 14 -10.60 -17.74 -44.43
CA ASN A 14 -11.89 -17.06 -44.50
C ASN A 14 -12.35 -16.47 -43.15
N GLU A 15 -12.95 -15.29 -43.24
CA GLU A 15 -13.59 -14.56 -42.13
C GLU A 15 -14.98 -15.14 -41.84
N ASP A 16 -15.13 -15.92 -40.77
CA ASP A 16 -16.40 -16.12 -40.07
C ASP A 16 -16.13 -16.38 -38.57
N ALA A 17 -16.99 -15.82 -37.72
CA ALA A 17 -17.07 -15.65 -36.26
C ALA A 17 -16.37 -16.58 -35.21
N SER A 18 -15.29 -17.33 -35.50
CA SER A 18 -14.58 -18.17 -34.51
C SER A 18 -13.10 -17.79 -34.28
N GLY A 19 -12.73 -16.53 -34.49
CA GLY A 19 -11.33 -16.06 -34.57
C GLY A 19 -10.41 -16.34 -33.36
N HIS A 20 -10.93 -16.77 -32.22
CA HIS A 20 -10.11 -17.16 -31.06
C HIS A 20 -9.53 -18.57 -31.15
N ALA A 21 -10.08 -19.47 -31.98
CA ALA A 21 -9.61 -20.86 -32.08
C ALA A 21 -8.22 -20.96 -32.74
N ASP A 22 -7.89 -20.07 -33.67
CA ASP A 22 -6.63 -20.09 -34.43
C ASP A 22 -5.41 -19.59 -33.63
N ILE A 23 -5.64 -19.05 -32.42
CA ILE A 23 -4.61 -18.58 -31.49
C ILE A 23 -3.75 -19.76 -30.97
N PHE A 24 -4.36 -20.94 -30.84
CA PHE A 24 -3.73 -22.12 -30.28
C PHE A 24 -3.20 -23.00 -31.42
N LYS A 25 -1.87 -23.12 -31.53
CA LYS A 25 -1.19 -23.93 -32.55
C LYS A 25 -1.79 -25.34 -32.65
N GLU A 26 -1.98 -25.85 -33.87
CA GLU A 26 -2.37 -27.22 -34.21
C GLU A 26 -3.14 -28.00 -33.13
N GLU A 27 -4.49 -27.94 -33.15
CA GLU A 27 -5.40 -28.69 -32.25
C GLU A 27 -5.07 -30.19 -32.10
N ARG A 28 -4.39 -30.77 -33.10
CA ARG A 28 -3.92 -32.16 -33.10
C ARG A 28 -2.83 -32.44 -32.06
N LEU A 29 -2.07 -31.43 -31.66
CA LEU A 29 -0.98 -31.54 -30.68
C LEU A 29 -1.42 -31.15 -29.26
N ALA A 30 -2.65 -30.64 -29.08
CA ALA A 30 -3.18 -30.31 -27.77
C ALA A 30 -3.37 -31.58 -26.91
N ASP A 31 -2.79 -31.55 -25.72
CA ASP A 31 -2.82 -32.62 -24.71
C ASP A 31 -3.75 -32.29 -23.52
N ALA A 32 -4.29 -31.08 -23.48
CA ALA A 32 -5.29 -30.65 -22.51
C ALA A 32 -6.37 -29.75 -23.16
N ASP A 33 -7.51 -29.67 -22.50
CA ASP A 33 -8.56 -28.71 -22.80
C ASP A 33 -8.63 -27.69 -21.65
N LEU A 34 -8.41 -26.41 -21.95
CA LEU A 34 -8.68 -25.32 -21.01
C LEU A 34 -10.16 -24.97 -21.10
N CYS A 35 -10.88 -25.25 -20.03
CA CYS A 35 -12.27 -24.86 -19.84
C CYS A 35 -12.29 -23.51 -19.11
N ILE A 36 -12.77 -22.47 -19.78
CA ILE A 36 -13.06 -21.19 -19.14
C ILE A 36 -14.49 -21.27 -18.60
N CYS A 37 -14.63 -21.25 -17.27
CA CYS A 37 -15.91 -21.40 -16.58
C CYS A 37 -16.32 -20.08 -15.94
N ILE A 38 -17.56 -19.63 -16.18
CA ILE A 38 -18.08 -18.43 -15.52
C ILE A 38 -18.68 -18.84 -14.17
N SER A 39 -18.20 -18.22 -13.10
CA SER A 39 -18.70 -18.38 -11.73
C SER A 39 -20.01 -17.61 -11.61
N SER A 40 -21.12 -18.32 -11.41
CA SER A 40 -22.35 -17.62 -11.03
C SER A 40 -22.18 -17.12 -9.59
N LYS A 41 -22.32 -15.82 -9.33
CA LYS A 41 -22.24 -15.24 -7.97
C LYS A 41 -23.13 -15.97 -6.95
N THR A 42 -24.20 -16.63 -7.43
CA THR A 42 -25.10 -17.48 -6.66
C THR A 42 -24.46 -18.75 -6.10
N ASP A 43 -23.43 -19.31 -6.74
CA ASP A 43 -22.81 -20.57 -6.34
C ASP A 43 -21.83 -20.44 -5.16
N SER A 44 -21.26 -19.25 -4.94
CA SER A 44 -20.37 -18.98 -3.79
C SER A 44 -21.13 -19.05 -2.45
N ILE A 45 -22.39 -18.63 -2.43
CA ILE A 45 -23.25 -18.68 -1.23
C ILE A 45 -23.68 -20.13 -0.94
N ALA A 46 -23.93 -20.94 -1.98
CA ALA A 46 -24.29 -22.35 -1.83
C ALA A 46 -23.11 -23.24 -1.39
N ALA A 47 -21.88 -22.87 -1.73
CA ALA A 47 -20.68 -23.63 -1.34
C ALA A 47 -20.43 -23.66 0.18
N ILE A 48 -20.99 -22.70 0.93
CA ILE A 48 -20.90 -22.65 2.40
C ILE A 48 -21.93 -23.58 3.06
N ALA A 49 -22.97 -24.02 2.32
CA ALA A 49 -24.08 -24.82 2.83
C ALA A 49 -23.88 -26.35 2.80
N GLY A 50 -22.68 -26.86 2.47
CA GLY A 50 -22.33 -28.27 2.69
C GLY A 50 -22.87 -29.32 1.70
N GLU A 51 -23.41 -28.93 0.54
CA GLU A 51 -23.85 -29.91 -0.48
C GLU A 51 -22.70 -30.33 -1.41
N THR A 52 -22.11 -31.51 -1.15
CA THR A 52 -20.93 -32.04 -1.87
C THR A 52 -21.26 -32.81 -3.15
N THR A 53 -22.50 -33.30 -3.33
CA THR A 53 -22.88 -34.13 -4.49
C THR A 53 -23.54 -33.35 -5.63
N ALA A 54 -24.28 -32.27 -5.34
CA ALA A 54 -24.89 -31.42 -6.38
C ALA A 54 -23.86 -30.55 -7.15
N LYS A 55 -22.71 -30.26 -6.54
CA LYS A 55 -21.64 -29.43 -7.11
C LYS A 55 -20.99 -30.04 -8.35
N LYS A 56 -20.87 -31.38 -8.39
CA LYS A 56 -20.28 -32.11 -9.53
C LYS A 56 -21.16 -32.09 -10.79
N GLN A 57 -22.48 -32.02 -10.62
CA GLN A 57 -23.45 -32.11 -11.72
C GLN A 57 -23.80 -30.72 -12.31
N ARG A 58 -23.57 -29.63 -11.57
CA ARG A 58 -23.76 -28.25 -12.06
C ARG A 58 -22.55 -27.70 -12.83
N LEU A 59 -21.33 -28.09 -12.48
CA LEU A 59 -20.12 -27.73 -13.24
C LEU A 59 -20.15 -28.23 -14.69
N SER A 60 -20.92 -29.28 -14.98
CA SER A 60 -21.10 -29.83 -16.34
C SER A 60 -22.10 -29.07 -17.23
N GLN A 61 -22.75 -28.02 -16.74
CA GLN A 61 -23.76 -27.25 -17.50
C GLN A 61 -23.35 -25.80 -17.84
N CYS A 62 -22.21 -25.30 -17.36
CA CYS A 62 -21.65 -24.09 -17.95
C CYS A 62 -21.22 -24.44 -19.38
N ALA A 63 -21.77 -23.71 -20.36
CA ALA A 63 -21.31 -23.75 -21.75
C ALA A 63 -19.86 -23.23 -21.80
N ALA A 64 -18.92 -24.08 -21.43
CA ALA A 64 -17.52 -23.76 -21.39
C ALA A 64 -17.01 -23.77 -22.83
N ASN A 65 -16.56 -22.60 -23.30
CA ASN A 65 -15.67 -22.58 -24.45
C ASN A 65 -14.43 -23.40 -24.05
N LYS A 66 -14.22 -24.49 -24.79
CA LYS A 66 -13.08 -25.39 -24.61
C LYS A 66 -11.99 -24.95 -25.57
N PHE A 67 -10.86 -24.56 -25.01
CA PHE A 67 -9.71 -24.18 -25.79
C PHE A 67 -8.71 -25.33 -25.76
N PRO A 68 -8.37 -25.93 -26.92
CA PRO A 68 -7.31 -26.92 -26.98
C PRO A 68 -5.98 -26.25 -26.62
N VAL A 69 -5.28 -26.76 -25.61
CA VAL A 69 -4.05 -26.17 -25.07
C VAL A 69 -2.94 -27.22 -24.89
N HIS A 70 -1.71 -26.72 -24.75
CA HIS A 70 -0.51 -27.52 -24.55
C HIS A 70 -0.02 -27.39 -23.11
N LEU A 71 -0.05 -28.47 -22.33
CA LEU A 71 0.39 -28.49 -20.94
C LEU A 71 1.85 -28.04 -20.82
N VAL A 72 2.71 -28.38 -21.77
CA VAL A 72 4.13 -27.95 -21.76
C VAL A 72 4.31 -26.43 -21.75
N LEU A 73 3.36 -25.68 -22.34
CA LEU A 73 3.39 -24.22 -22.34
C LEU A 73 2.73 -23.66 -21.09
N LEU A 74 1.56 -24.20 -20.71
CA LEU A 74 0.82 -23.71 -19.54
C LEU A 74 1.52 -24.02 -18.21
N ARG A 75 2.24 -25.15 -18.09
CA ARG A 75 2.98 -25.50 -16.86
C ARG A 75 4.15 -24.57 -16.54
N LYS A 76 4.49 -23.63 -17.45
CA LYS A 76 5.40 -22.52 -17.12
C LYS A 76 4.77 -21.51 -16.15
N CYS A 77 3.45 -21.53 -16.03
CA CYS A 77 2.67 -20.72 -15.10
C CYS A 77 2.38 -21.56 -13.82
N PRO A 78 2.71 -21.05 -12.62
CA PRO A 78 2.52 -21.78 -11.36
C PRO A 78 1.07 -22.22 -11.11
N PHE A 79 0.10 -21.39 -11.53
CA PHE A 79 -1.32 -21.70 -11.40
C PHE A 79 -1.69 -22.99 -12.14
N PHE A 80 -1.34 -23.09 -13.42
CA PHE A 80 -1.65 -24.28 -14.22
C PHE A 80 -0.79 -25.49 -13.85
N ASP A 81 0.45 -25.30 -13.41
CA ASP A 81 1.28 -26.41 -12.91
C ASP A 81 0.65 -27.04 -11.66
N SER A 82 0.17 -26.23 -10.71
CA SER A 82 -0.50 -26.73 -9.51
C SER A 82 -1.80 -27.49 -9.83
N GLN A 83 -2.57 -27.03 -10.83
CA GLN A 83 -3.74 -27.76 -11.29
C GLN A 83 -3.34 -29.08 -11.95
N ALA A 84 -2.35 -29.07 -12.85
CA ALA A 84 -1.89 -30.26 -13.55
C ALA A 84 -1.35 -31.35 -12.61
N GLN A 85 -0.65 -30.97 -11.53
CA GLN A 85 -0.16 -31.91 -10.51
C GLN A 85 -1.32 -32.66 -9.82
N ARG A 86 -2.39 -31.94 -9.42
CA ARG A 86 -3.58 -32.56 -8.80
C ARG A 86 -4.25 -33.59 -9.71
N TRP A 87 -4.17 -33.39 -11.02
CA TRP A 87 -4.70 -34.34 -12.01
C TRP A 87 -3.83 -35.59 -12.10
N GLN A 88 -2.50 -35.46 -12.05
CA GLN A 88 -1.58 -36.61 -12.05
C GLN A 88 -1.80 -37.52 -10.84
N ASP A 89 -2.11 -36.93 -9.67
CA ASP A 89 -2.42 -37.69 -8.46
C ASP A 89 -3.79 -38.38 -8.52
N SER A 90 -4.70 -37.87 -9.34
CA SER A 90 -6.07 -38.37 -9.49
C SER A 90 -6.23 -39.40 -10.62
N SER A 91 -5.26 -39.51 -11.54
CA SER A 91 -5.37 -40.27 -12.78
C SER A 91 -5.15 -41.79 -12.63
N SER A 92 -5.91 -42.43 -11.73
CA SER A 92 -6.09 -43.89 -11.72
C SER A 92 -7.18 -44.37 -12.71
N HIS A 93 -7.68 -43.51 -13.59
CA HIS A 93 -8.78 -43.80 -14.51
C HIS A 93 -8.29 -43.82 -15.98
N GLY A 94 -8.09 -45.03 -16.50
CA GLY A 94 -7.55 -45.33 -17.83
C GLY A 94 -8.50 -45.10 -19.01
N SER A 95 -9.11 -43.92 -19.14
CA SER A 95 -9.81 -43.51 -20.37
C SER A 95 -9.04 -42.38 -21.04
N GLY A 96 -8.78 -42.47 -22.34
CA GLY A 96 -8.01 -41.50 -23.15
C GLY A 96 -8.63 -40.10 -23.31
N SER A 97 -9.22 -39.54 -22.26
CA SER A 97 -9.71 -38.16 -22.21
C SER A 97 -8.54 -37.21 -21.97
N ARG A 98 -8.51 -36.08 -22.68
CA ARG A 98 -7.59 -34.97 -22.42
C ARG A 98 -7.78 -34.44 -21.00
N VAL A 99 -6.71 -33.93 -20.41
CA VAL A 99 -6.74 -33.27 -19.10
C VAL A 99 -7.57 -32.00 -19.21
N GLN A 100 -8.55 -31.79 -18.32
CA GLN A 100 -9.33 -30.56 -18.28
C GLN A 100 -8.75 -29.59 -17.26
N LEU A 101 -8.19 -28.49 -17.73
CA LEU A 101 -7.80 -27.36 -16.88
C LEU A 101 -8.99 -26.42 -16.74
N THR A 102 -9.15 -25.76 -15.59
CA THR A 102 -10.29 -24.87 -15.36
C THR A 102 -9.80 -23.49 -14.94
N LEU A 103 -10.19 -22.47 -15.68
CA LEU A 103 -10.05 -21.07 -15.28
C LEU A 103 -11.43 -20.52 -14.97
N THR A 104 -11.63 -19.99 -13.77
CA THR A 104 -12.93 -19.43 -13.35
C THR A 104 -12.94 -17.92 -13.54
N LEU A 105 -13.98 -17.40 -14.21
CA LEU A 105 -14.20 -15.97 -14.41
C LEU A 105 -15.38 -15.49 -13.57
N ASP A 106 -15.35 -14.24 -13.12
CA ASP A 106 -16.48 -13.65 -12.40
C ASP A 106 -17.61 -13.19 -13.33
N ASP A 107 -17.28 -12.86 -14.58
CA ASP A 107 -18.20 -12.38 -15.61
C ASP A 107 -17.81 -12.98 -16.98
N ALA A 108 -18.80 -13.22 -17.83
CA ALA A 108 -18.62 -13.68 -19.21
C ALA A 108 -17.92 -12.62 -20.07
N SER A 109 -18.15 -11.32 -19.78
CA SER A 109 -17.52 -10.22 -20.49
C SER A 109 -15.99 -10.24 -20.40
N HIS A 110 -15.43 -10.90 -19.38
CA HIS A 110 -13.99 -10.94 -19.13
C HIS A 110 -13.27 -12.06 -19.90
N GLU A 111 -13.98 -12.84 -20.72
CA GLU A 111 -13.41 -13.95 -21.49
C GLU A 111 -12.29 -13.50 -22.43
N ALA A 112 -12.48 -12.39 -23.14
CA ALA A 112 -11.47 -11.86 -24.07
C ALA A 112 -10.14 -11.55 -23.36
N ALA A 113 -10.22 -10.93 -22.17
CA ALA A 113 -9.07 -10.64 -21.33
C ALA A 113 -8.34 -11.93 -20.88
N ALA A 114 -9.10 -12.92 -20.40
CA ALA A 114 -8.55 -14.21 -19.98
C ALA A 114 -7.87 -14.94 -21.16
N VAL A 115 -8.53 -15.03 -22.31
CA VAL A 115 -7.99 -15.63 -23.53
C VAL A 115 -6.73 -14.89 -23.99
N ALA A 116 -6.69 -13.56 -23.88
CA ALA A 116 -5.49 -12.79 -24.24
C ALA A 116 -4.30 -13.07 -23.32
N VAL A 117 -4.49 -13.21 -22.01
CA VAL A 117 -3.40 -13.59 -21.09
C VAL A 117 -2.91 -15.00 -21.37
N VAL A 118 -3.83 -15.94 -21.67
CA VAL A 118 -3.45 -17.29 -22.09
C VAL A 118 -2.69 -17.23 -23.41
N GLY A 119 -3.16 -16.48 -24.41
CA GLY A 119 -2.47 -16.26 -25.68
C GLY A 119 -1.08 -15.65 -25.52
N TRP A 120 -0.90 -14.78 -24.51
CA TRP A 120 0.42 -14.23 -24.17
C TRP A 120 1.41 -15.32 -23.73
N LEU A 121 0.96 -16.37 -23.03
CA LEU A 121 1.81 -17.55 -22.72
C LEU A 121 2.26 -18.31 -23.97
N TYR A 122 1.53 -18.16 -25.08
CA TYR A 122 1.89 -18.67 -26.41
C TYR A 122 2.78 -17.71 -27.22
N GLY A 123 3.14 -16.56 -26.63
CA GLY A 123 3.97 -15.54 -27.27
C GLY A 123 3.19 -14.55 -28.14
N ILE A 124 1.87 -14.48 -28.00
CA ILE A 124 1.03 -13.51 -28.72
C ILE A 124 1.00 -12.21 -27.91
N PRO A 125 1.50 -11.08 -28.43
CA PRO A 125 1.47 -9.81 -27.72
C PRO A 125 0.04 -9.34 -27.41
N LEU A 126 -0.19 -8.71 -26.25
CA LEU A 126 -1.50 -8.19 -25.87
C LEU A 126 -2.02 -7.08 -26.80
N ASN A 127 -1.12 -6.38 -27.49
CA ASN A 127 -1.49 -5.37 -28.50
C ASN A 127 -1.67 -5.97 -29.90
N SER A 128 -1.71 -7.30 -30.04
CA SER A 128 -1.96 -7.95 -31.31
C SER A 128 -3.37 -7.59 -31.82
N PRO A 129 -3.52 -7.18 -33.09
CA PRO A 129 -4.82 -6.88 -33.68
C PRO A 129 -5.75 -8.11 -33.69
N GLN A 130 -5.20 -9.33 -33.55
CA GLN A 130 -5.97 -10.57 -33.48
C GLN A 130 -6.79 -10.69 -32.19
N LEU A 131 -6.36 -10.06 -31.10
CA LEU A 131 -7.04 -10.17 -29.80
C LEU A 131 -8.17 -9.15 -29.64
N GLN A 132 -8.17 -8.08 -30.45
CA GLN A 132 -9.18 -6.99 -30.45
C GLN A 132 -9.56 -6.47 -29.05
N LEU A 133 -8.60 -6.40 -28.12
CA LEU A 133 -8.86 -5.97 -26.73
C LEU A 133 -9.30 -4.52 -26.65
N HIS A 134 -10.41 -4.28 -25.96
CA HIS A 134 -10.81 -2.96 -25.51
C HIS A 134 -9.99 -2.54 -24.28
N GLN A 135 -10.02 -1.25 -23.95
CA GLN A 135 -9.29 -0.74 -22.77
C GLN A 135 -9.80 -1.33 -21.45
N ALA A 136 -11.11 -1.62 -21.36
CA ALA A 136 -11.72 -2.34 -20.24
C ALA A 136 -11.10 -3.73 -20.06
N ASP A 137 -11.00 -4.49 -21.16
CA ASP A 137 -10.38 -5.82 -21.17
C ASP A 137 -8.92 -5.81 -20.70
N LEU A 138 -8.19 -4.70 -20.88
CA LEU A 138 -6.83 -4.57 -20.36
C LEU A 138 -6.77 -4.51 -18.82
N VAL A 139 -7.79 -3.92 -18.17
CA VAL A 139 -7.88 -3.90 -16.70
C VAL A 139 -8.07 -5.32 -16.18
N GLU A 140 -8.99 -6.07 -16.78
CA GLU A 140 -9.22 -7.48 -16.45
C GLU A 140 -8.04 -8.37 -16.84
N ALA A 141 -7.33 -8.07 -17.93
CA ALA A 141 -6.12 -8.80 -18.31
C ALA A 141 -5.03 -8.67 -17.25
N VAL A 142 -4.90 -7.51 -16.60
CA VAL A 142 -3.99 -7.35 -15.45
C VAL A 142 -4.41 -8.24 -14.28
N ARG A 143 -5.71 -8.30 -13.96
CA ARG A 143 -6.23 -9.16 -12.88
C ARG A 143 -5.98 -10.64 -13.17
N TYR A 144 -6.21 -11.11 -14.39
CA TYR A 144 -5.91 -12.50 -14.75
C TYR A 144 -4.42 -12.79 -14.81
N ALA A 145 -3.60 -11.85 -15.27
CA ALA A 145 -2.15 -12.02 -15.25
C ALA A 145 -1.61 -12.12 -13.81
N ASP A 146 -2.17 -11.36 -12.87
CA ASP A 146 -1.85 -11.47 -11.44
C ASP A 146 -2.33 -12.81 -10.85
N LEU A 147 -3.58 -13.21 -11.12
CA LEU A 147 -4.15 -14.50 -10.72
C LEU A 147 -3.31 -15.69 -11.21
N LEU A 148 -2.87 -15.63 -12.47
CA LEU A 148 -2.04 -16.65 -13.10
C LEU A 148 -0.55 -16.51 -12.73
N GLN A 149 -0.16 -15.48 -11.96
CA GLN A 149 1.22 -15.18 -11.59
C GLN A 149 2.14 -15.04 -12.82
N VAL A 150 1.68 -14.31 -13.83
CA VAL A 150 2.40 -13.98 -15.07
C VAL A 150 2.77 -12.49 -15.06
N PRO A 151 3.76 -12.06 -14.23
CA PRO A 151 4.02 -10.64 -13.98
C PRO A 151 4.41 -9.84 -15.23
N ARG A 152 4.97 -10.51 -16.25
CA ARG A 152 5.30 -9.87 -17.53
C ARG A 152 4.06 -9.52 -18.35
N ALA A 153 3.05 -10.39 -18.37
CA ALA A 153 1.78 -10.10 -19.04
C ALA A 153 1.05 -8.94 -18.33
N ALA A 154 1.07 -8.92 -16.99
CA ALA A 154 0.54 -7.81 -16.20
C ALA A 154 1.25 -6.50 -16.53
N ALA A 155 2.59 -6.50 -16.56
CA ALA A 155 3.38 -5.32 -16.93
C ALA A 155 3.10 -4.83 -18.36
N ASP A 156 2.90 -5.75 -19.32
CA ASP A 156 2.53 -5.41 -20.70
C ASP A 156 1.16 -4.74 -20.77
N ALA A 157 0.15 -5.28 -20.07
CA ALA A 157 -1.18 -4.69 -20.01
C ALA A 157 -1.17 -3.32 -19.31
N VAL A 158 -0.45 -3.17 -18.20
CA VAL A 158 -0.24 -1.90 -17.49
C VAL A 158 0.39 -0.85 -18.40
N ARG A 159 1.41 -1.23 -19.18
CA ARG A 159 2.05 -0.34 -20.15
C ARG A 159 1.10 0.12 -21.25
N LEU A 160 0.22 -0.76 -21.73
CA LEU A 160 -0.82 -0.38 -22.70
C LEU A 160 -1.85 0.57 -22.09
N LEU A 161 -2.25 0.36 -20.83
CA LEU A 161 -3.13 1.28 -20.09
C LEU A 161 -2.47 2.66 -19.86
N GLN A 162 -1.19 2.69 -19.49
CA GLN A 162 -0.43 3.93 -19.32
C GLN A 162 -0.32 4.71 -20.63
N ALA A 163 0.03 4.04 -21.73
CA ALA A 163 0.14 4.68 -23.03
C ALA A 163 -1.23 5.14 -23.57
N ALA A 164 -2.31 4.43 -23.25
CA ALA A 164 -3.68 4.89 -23.50
C ALA A 164 -4.04 6.13 -22.67
N ALA A 165 -3.63 6.19 -21.40
CA ALA A 165 -3.82 7.36 -20.54
C ALA A 165 -3.04 8.59 -21.05
N CYS A 166 -1.80 8.38 -21.52
CA CYS A 166 -0.92 9.42 -22.05
C CYS A 166 -1.22 9.86 -23.49
N ASN A 167 -2.27 9.31 -24.15
CA ASN A 167 -2.59 9.56 -25.57
C ASN A 167 -1.48 9.19 -26.57
N GLU A 168 -0.59 8.25 -26.24
CA GLU A 168 0.57 7.94 -27.09
C GLU A 168 0.19 7.22 -28.40
N PHE A 169 -1.00 6.60 -28.47
CA PHE A 169 -1.42 5.75 -29.60
C PHE A 169 -2.39 6.40 -30.60
N GLY A 170 -2.46 7.73 -30.67
CA GLY A 170 -3.14 8.46 -31.76
C GLY A 170 -4.15 9.52 -31.29
N PRO A 171 -5.02 10.03 -32.19
CA PRO A 171 -5.97 11.11 -31.88
C PRO A 171 -7.13 10.67 -30.97
N LYS A 172 -7.07 9.46 -30.42
CA LYS A 172 -8.12 8.93 -29.55
C LYS A 172 -7.99 9.55 -28.14
N PRO A 173 -9.12 9.90 -27.53
CA PRO A 173 -9.12 10.66 -26.28
C PRO A 173 -8.92 9.76 -25.05
N GLY A 174 -7.71 9.70 -24.53
CA GLY A 174 -7.34 9.21 -23.19
C GLY A 174 -7.85 7.81 -22.83
N LEU A 175 -7.92 7.55 -21.53
CA LEU A 175 -8.73 6.44 -21.02
C LEU A 175 -10.21 6.74 -21.24
N MET A 176 -10.93 5.74 -21.72
CA MET A 176 -12.38 5.83 -21.91
C MET A 176 -13.08 5.92 -20.54
N PRO A 177 -14.23 6.61 -20.45
CA PRO A 177 -15.00 6.72 -19.21
C PRO A 177 -15.36 5.36 -18.59
N ALA A 178 -15.64 4.35 -19.42
CA ALA A 178 -15.92 2.98 -18.95
C ALA A 178 -14.70 2.37 -18.23
N THR A 179 -13.50 2.48 -18.82
CA THR A 179 -12.24 2.02 -18.21
C THR A 179 -11.95 2.74 -16.89
N MET A 180 -12.19 4.06 -16.85
CA MET A 180 -12.01 4.84 -15.62
C MET A 180 -12.98 4.41 -14.52
N GLN A 181 -14.22 4.10 -14.88
CA GLN A 181 -15.22 3.60 -13.96
C GLN A 181 -14.84 2.20 -13.44
N GLU A 182 -14.39 1.32 -14.32
CA GLU A 182 -13.94 -0.03 -13.96
C GLU A 182 -12.73 0.01 -13.01
N LEU A 183 -11.74 0.86 -13.28
CA LEU A 183 -10.63 1.10 -12.35
C LEU A 183 -11.12 1.62 -10.99
N ALA A 184 -12.10 2.53 -10.99
CA ALA A 184 -12.67 3.06 -9.74
C ALA A 184 -13.47 2.01 -8.97
N ASP A 185 -14.08 1.04 -9.65
CA ASP A 185 -14.93 0.00 -9.06
C ASP A 185 -14.14 -1.24 -8.59
N LEU A 186 -12.82 -1.28 -8.81
CA LEU A 186 -11.95 -2.33 -8.27
C LEU A 186 -12.07 -2.40 -6.74
N GLN A 187 -12.44 -3.59 -6.23
CA GLN A 187 -12.54 -3.81 -4.78
C GLN A 187 -11.18 -3.83 -4.08
N ALA A 188 -10.16 -4.34 -4.78
CA ALA A 188 -8.78 -4.37 -4.35
C ALA A 188 -7.91 -3.99 -5.55
N TRP A 189 -6.99 -3.05 -5.34
CA TRP A 189 -6.04 -2.62 -6.35
C TRP A 189 -4.82 -3.54 -6.34
N PRO A 190 -4.57 -4.33 -7.39
CA PRO A 190 -3.31 -5.04 -7.56
C PRO A 190 -2.16 -4.03 -7.58
N SER A 191 -1.05 -4.35 -6.91
CA SER A 191 0.13 -3.47 -6.86
C SER A 191 0.68 -3.15 -8.25
N CYS A 192 0.52 -4.07 -9.22
CA CYS A 192 0.91 -3.88 -10.60
C CYS A 192 0.09 -2.81 -11.35
N LEU A 193 -1.13 -2.46 -10.90
CA LEU A 193 -1.93 -1.37 -11.50
C LEU A 193 -1.59 0.02 -10.94
N LEU A 194 -0.95 0.11 -9.78
CA LEU A 194 -0.58 1.40 -9.17
C LEU A 194 0.20 2.34 -10.10
N PRO A 195 1.15 1.86 -10.94
CA PRO A 195 1.86 2.70 -11.91
C PRO A 195 0.96 3.38 -12.95
N VAL A 196 -0.30 2.96 -13.14
CA VAL A 196 -1.25 3.61 -14.06
C VAL A 196 -1.74 4.95 -13.49
N ILE A 197 -1.81 5.09 -12.17
CA ILE A 197 -2.39 6.26 -11.49
C ILE A 197 -1.67 7.57 -11.84
N PRO A 198 -0.32 7.65 -11.80
CA PRO A 198 0.37 8.87 -12.21
C PRO A 198 0.04 9.26 -13.65
N ALA A 199 -0.02 8.30 -14.60
CA ALA A 199 -0.34 8.58 -16.00
C ALA A 199 -1.75 9.18 -16.16
N ILE A 200 -2.74 8.62 -15.45
CA ILE A 200 -4.11 9.16 -15.39
C ILE A 200 -4.11 10.60 -14.85
N CYS A 201 -3.35 10.84 -13.78
CA CYS A 201 -3.26 12.16 -13.16
C CYS A 201 -2.56 13.19 -14.05
N PHE A 202 -1.50 12.80 -14.76
CA PHE A 202 -0.82 13.70 -15.70
C PHE A 202 -1.72 14.10 -16.87
N ALA A 203 -2.56 13.18 -17.37
CA ALA A 203 -3.49 13.46 -18.45
C ALA A 203 -4.69 14.34 -18.05
N ALA A 204 -5.00 14.44 -16.75
CA ALA A 204 -6.21 15.10 -16.26
C ALA A 204 -6.14 16.64 -16.27
N GLU A 205 -5.00 17.26 -16.61
CA GLU A 205 -4.75 18.71 -16.56
C GLU A 205 -5.38 19.36 -15.31
N PHE A 206 -4.77 19.18 -14.13
CA PHE A 206 -5.23 19.89 -12.95
C PHE A 206 -4.90 21.38 -13.09
N ASP A 207 -5.91 22.23 -13.23
CA ASP A 207 -5.77 23.67 -13.06
C ASP A 207 -5.30 23.94 -11.62
N THR A 208 -3.99 24.07 -11.44
CA THR A 208 -3.36 24.42 -10.15
C THR A 208 -3.51 25.91 -9.83
N ALA A 209 -4.18 26.69 -10.69
CA ALA A 209 -4.46 28.07 -10.42
C ALA A 209 -5.32 28.16 -9.15
N PRO A 210 -4.86 28.87 -8.10
CA PRO A 210 -5.65 29.07 -6.90
C PRO A 210 -6.92 29.81 -7.33
N VAL A 211 -8.06 29.13 -7.31
CA VAL A 211 -9.36 29.77 -7.57
C VAL A 211 -9.50 30.86 -6.51
N PRO A 212 -9.44 32.15 -6.88
CA PRO A 212 -9.47 33.21 -5.88
C PRO A 212 -10.81 33.12 -5.15
N ALA A 213 -10.73 33.01 -3.82
CA ALA A 213 -11.88 32.97 -2.92
C ALA A 213 -12.64 34.32 -3.02
N GLY A 214 -13.53 34.44 -4.00
CA GLY A 214 -14.30 35.66 -4.25
C GLY A 214 -14.66 35.94 -5.72
N ALA A 215 -14.12 35.21 -6.70
CA ALA A 215 -14.51 35.39 -8.10
C ALA A 215 -15.80 34.61 -8.40
N SER A 216 -16.93 35.13 -7.93
CA SER A 216 -18.25 34.69 -8.36
C SER A 216 -18.45 34.96 -9.86
N SER A 217 -18.57 33.87 -10.63
CA SER A 217 -19.28 33.76 -11.92
C SER A 217 -19.32 35.00 -12.81
N GLY A 218 -18.45 35.07 -13.83
CA GLY A 218 -18.57 36.18 -14.78
C GLY A 218 -17.66 36.24 -16.00
N SER A 219 -17.02 35.17 -16.47
CA SER A 219 -16.56 35.09 -17.88
C SER A 219 -16.07 33.68 -18.21
N SER A 220 -16.97 32.85 -18.73
CA SER A 220 -16.71 31.55 -19.34
C SER A 220 -15.99 31.73 -20.68
N SER A 221 -14.68 31.96 -20.65
CA SER A 221 -13.84 31.80 -21.84
C SER A 221 -13.72 30.31 -22.14
N SER A 222 -14.55 29.84 -23.08
CA SER A 222 -14.66 28.46 -23.55
C SER A 222 -13.38 27.98 -24.25
N ARG A 223 -12.34 27.65 -23.49
CA ARG A 223 -11.37 26.65 -23.94
C ARG A 223 -11.99 25.30 -23.68
N SER A 224 -12.80 24.86 -24.64
CA SER A 224 -13.41 23.53 -24.71
C SER A 224 -12.32 22.50 -25.02
N SER A 225 -11.34 22.37 -24.14
CA SER A 225 -10.40 21.27 -24.17
C SER A 225 -11.19 20.03 -23.78
N SER A 226 -11.45 19.16 -24.75
CA SER A 226 -12.16 17.89 -24.60
C SER A 226 -11.28 16.88 -23.85
N SER A 227 -10.89 17.17 -22.61
CA SER A 227 -10.28 16.16 -21.76
C SER A 227 -11.34 15.11 -21.46
N SER A 228 -11.11 13.87 -21.92
CA SER A 228 -12.05 12.75 -21.74
C SER A 228 -12.19 12.33 -20.28
N CYS A 229 -11.23 12.68 -19.44
CA CYS A 229 -11.23 12.36 -18.02
C CYS A 229 -11.82 13.51 -17.21
N SER A 230 -13.05 13.33 -16.70
CA SER A 230 -13.61 14.26 -15.74
C SER A 230 -12.81 14.22 -14.42
N VAL A 231 -12.68 15.37 -13.75
CA VAL A 231 -12.08 15.45 -12.40
C VAL A 231 -12.77 14.50 -11.41
N ALA A 232 -14.08 14.26 -11.59
CA ALA A 232 -14.84 13.32 -10.76
C ALA A 232 -14.38 11.87 -10.97
N SER A 233 -14.11 11.45 -12.21
CA SER A 233 -13.60 10.13 -12.55
C SER A 233 -12.20 9.91 -11.98
N VAL A 234 -11.31 10.90 -12.12
CA VAL A 234 -9.95 10.84 -11.56
C VAL A 234 -10.00 10.76 -10.03
N ARG A 235 -10.87 11.54 -9.39
CA ARG A 235 -11.10 11.45 -7.93
C ARG A 235 -11.57 10.05 -7.52
N ALA A 236 -12.49 9.45 -8.27
CA ALA A 236 -13.01 8.11 -7.97
C ALA A 236 -11.90 7.05 -8.05
N VAL A 237 -11.05 7.10 -9.08
CA VAL A 237 -9.88 6.24 -9.22
C VAL A 237 -8.89 6.45 -8.07
N LEU A 238 -8.54 7.69 -7.73
CA LEU A 238 -7.64 8.01 -6.62
C LEU A 238 -8.17 7.50 -5.27
N LEU A 239 -9.47 7.65 -5.01
CA LEU A 239 -10.08 7.16 -3.77
C LEU A 239 -10.19 5.64 -3.73
N SER A 240 -10.38 5.00 -4.87
CA SER A 240 -10.40 3.54 -4.96
C SER A 240 -9.02 2.94 -4.66
N ALA A 241 -7.97 3.51 -5.27
CA ALA A 241 -6.60 3.02 -5.13
C ALA A 241 -5.89 3.45 -3.85
N LEU A 242 -6.02 4.73 -3.49
CA LEU A 242 -5.23 5.40 -2.45
C LEU A 242 -6.11 6.05 -1.38
N GLY A 243 -7.41 5.75 -1.37
CA GLY A 243 -8.35 6.37 -0.45
C GLY A 243 -8.24 5.88 0.98
N ASP A 244 -7.63 4.72 1.22
CA ASP A 244 -7.32 4.20 2.56
C ASP A 244 -5.85 4.48 2.88
N LEU A 245 -5.58 5.62 3.52
CA LEU A 245 -4.19 6.02 3.78
C LEU A 245 -3.48 5.07 4.75
N GLU A 246 -4.21 4.40 5.65
CA GLU A 246 -3.60 3.42 6.55
C GLU A 246 -3.11 2.20 5.77
N ALA A 247 -3.87 1.73 4.79
CA ALA A 247 -3.44 0.67 3.88
C ALA A 247 -2.28 1.14 2.98
N VAL A 248 -2.36 2.36 2.44
CA VAL A 248 -1.30 2.93 1.59
C VAL A 248 0.02 3.05 2.35
N TRP A 249 0.01 3.51 3.60
CA TRP A 249 1.23 3.62 4.41
C TRP A 249 1.81 2.28 4.84
N ARG A 250 1.05 1.17 4.72
CA ARG A 250 1.50 -0.22 4.91
C ARG A 250 2.09 -0.85 3.66
N ASP A 251 1.72 -0.40 2.46
CA ASP A 251 2.23 -0.93 1.20
C ASP A 251 3.29 0.00 0.61
N GLN A 252 4.50 -0.51 0.40
CA GLN A 252 5.63 0.28 -0.14
C GLN A 252 5.30 0.90 -1.51
N HIS A 253 4.71 0.12 -2.42
CA HIS A 253 4.43 0.57 -3.78
C HIS A 253 3.29 1.60 -3.81
N ALA A 254 2.26 1.42 -2.99
CA ALA A 254 1.17 2.38 -2.84
C ALA A 254 1.69 3.70 -2.25
N ARG A 255 2.54 3.62 -1.22
CA ARG A 255 3.21 4.79 -0.63
C ARG A 255 4.06 5.54 -1.65
N ASP A 256 4.90 4.83 -2.41
CA ASP A 256 5.73 5.45 -3.43
C ASP A 256 4.87 6.11 -4.50
N THR A 257 3.79 5.45 -4.92
CA THR A 257 2.83 6.02 -5.88
C THR A 257 2.16 7.28 -5.34
N LEU A 258 1.71 7.26 -4.08
CA LEU A 258 1.10 8.39 -3.38
C LEU A 258 2.05 9.61 -3.32
N LEU A 259 3.31 9.38 -2.95
CA LEU A 259 4.30 10.45 -2.81
C LEU A 259 4.78 11.03 -4.15
N HIS A 260 4.60 10.32 -5.26
CA HIS A 260 4.92 10.78 -6.62
C HIS A 260 3.72 11.37 -7.38
N LEU A 261 2.54 11.49 -6.75
CA LEU A 261 1.39 12.13 -7.38
C LEU A 261 1.68 13.60 -7.73
N PRO A 262 1.15 14.11 -8.86
CA PRO A 262 1.13 15.55 -9.11
C PRO A 262 0.39 16.30 -7.98
N LEU A 263 0.79 17.54 -7.67
CA LEU A 263 0.21 18.32 -6.57
C LEU A 263 -1.32 18.42 -6.66
N GLY A 264 -1.87 18.65 -7.86
CA GLY A 264 -3.32 18.72 -8.07
C GLY A 264 -4.05 17.40 -7.75
N ALA A 265 -3.44 16.25 -8.05
CA ALA A 265 -3.97 14.94 -7.67
C ALA A 265 -3.91 14.72 -6.16
N MET A 266 -2.81 15.11 -5.51
CA MET A 266 -2.70 15.07 -4.04
C MET A 266 -3.76 15.96 -3.38
N GLN A 267 -3.97 17.18 -3.89
CA GLN A 267 -5.04 18.06 -3.41
C GLN A 267 -6.44 17.45 -3.63
N LEU A 268 -6.67 16.80 -4.78
CA LEU A 268 -7.93 16.15 -5.09
C LEU A 268 -8.22 14.97 -4.16
N LEU A 269 -7.19 14.19 -3.80
CA LEU A 269 -7.28 13.09 -2.84
C LEU A 269 -7.53 13.62 -1.42
N LEU A 270 -6.67 14.52 -0.93
CA LEU A 270 -6.74 15.04 0.45
C LEU A 270 -7.93 15.99 0.67
N SER A 271 -8.56 16.55 -0.36
CA SER A 271 -9.79 17.35 -0.20
C SER A 271 -11.05 16.49 0.00
N SER A 272 -11.00 15.18 -0.27
CA SER A 272 -12.19 14.32 -0.27
C SER A 272 -12.66 13.93 1.13
N ASP A 273 -13.96 14.09 1.40
CA ASP A 273 -14.62 13.57 2.61
C ASP A 273 -14.64 12.04 2.68
N ARG A 274 -14.50 11.36 1.53
CA ARG A 274 -14.50 9.88 1.42
C ARG A 274 -13.12 9.26 1.69
N LEU A 275 -12.10 10.08 1.95
CA LEU A 275 -10.78 9.59 2.34
C LEU A 275 -10.89 8.88 3.69
N ARG A 276 -10.42 7.63 3.72
CA ARG A 276 -10.44 6.76 4.89
C ARG A 276 -9.11 6.87 5.62
N VAL A 277 -9.19 7.29 6.88
CA VAL A 277 -8.03 7.48 7.76
C VAL A 277 -8.39 7.05 9.17
N ALA A 278 -7.41 6.61 9.97
CA ALA A 278 -7.64 6.38 11.39
C ALA A 278 -7.73 7.71 12.17
N SER A 279 -6.99 8.73 11.71
CA SER A 279 -6.99 10.07 12.30
C SER A 279 -6.61 11.12 11.25
N GLU A 280 -6.94 12.40 11.51
CA GLU A 280 -6.45 13.50 10.66
C GLU A 280 -4.92 13.65 10.76
N ASP A 281 -4.29 13.10 11.81
CA ASP A 281 -2.84 13.06 11.94
C ASP A 281 -2.18 12.30 10.78
N THR A 282 -2.82 11.24 10.25
CA THR A 282 -2.37 10.52 9.06
C THR A 282 -2.39 11.39 7.81
N VAL A 283 -3.39 12.28 7.68
CA VAL A 283 -3.49 13.24 6.57
C VAL A 283 -2.37 14.27 6.67
N LEU A 284 -2.13 14.81 7.87
CA LEU A 284 -1.05 15.75 8.13
C LEU A 284 0.32 15.12 7.86
N PHE A 285 0.54 13.90 8.35
CA PHE A 285 1.76 13.13 8.08
C PHE A 285 1.95 12.92 6.57
N THR A 286 0.89 12.54 5.86
CA THR A 286 0.93 12.35 4.40
C THR A 286 1.35 13.61 3.65
N ALA A 287 0.72 14.75 3.96
CA ALA A 287 1.08 16.03 3.36
C ALA A 287 2.53 16.42 3.69
N THR A 288 2.97 16.15 4.91
CA THR A 288 4.32 16.42 5.39
C THR A 288 5.36 15.59 4.63
N MET A 289 5.11 14.29 4.46
CA MET A 289 5.95 13.38 3.68
C MET A 289 5.99 13.74 2.20
N TYR A 290 4.86 14.16 1.63
CA TYR A 290 4.80 14.60 0.24
C TYR A 290 5.72 15.81 -0.01
N ILE A 291 5.70 16.81 0.87
CA ILE A 291 6.58 17.99 0.74
C ILE A 291 8.05 17.59 0.88
N ALA A 292 8.37 16.68 1.81
CA ALA A 292 9.73 16.16 1.97
C ALA A 292 10.19 15.43 0.69
N GLN A 293 9.36 14.57 0.10
CA GLN A 293 9.67 13.87 -1.15
C GLN A 293 9.90 14.84 -2.31
N VAL A 294 9.05 15.87 -2.45
CA VAL A 294 9.22 16.90 -3.49
C VAL A 294 10.56 17.60 -3.34
N GLU A 295 11.04 17.82 -2.12
CA GLU A 295 12.34 18.44 -1.89
C GLU A 295 13.53 17.54 -2.29
N GLU A 296 13.41 16.23 -2.09
CA GLU A 296 14.47 15.26 -2.38
C GLU A 296 14.66 14.98 -3.87
N VAL A 297 13.70 15.35 -4.73
CA VAL A 297 13.77 15.11 -6.18
C VAL A 297 15.10 15.65 -6.75
N PRO A 298 15.97 14.81 -7.34
CA PRO A 298 17.33 15.21 -7.75
C PRO A 298 17.39 16.42 -8.69
N ILE A 299 16.36 16.59 -9.53
CA ILE A 299 16.24 17.73 -10.45
C ILE A 299 16.14 19.05 -9.68
N LEU A 300 15.43 19.05 -8.55
CA LEU A 300 15.35 20.20 -7.66
C LEU A 300 16.63 20.35 -6.85
N SER A 301 17.30 19.24 -6.51
CA SER A 301 18.62 19.20 -5.87
C SER A 301 19.76 19.82 -6.70
N ALA A 302 19.54 20.14 -7.97
CA ALA A 302 20.46 20.91 -8.81
C ALA A 302 20.13 22.43 -8.86
N ARG A 303 18.93 22.85 -8.44
CA ARG A 303 18.49 24.25 -8.50
C ARG A 303 19.01 25.07 -7.31
N PRO A 304 19.15 26.41 -7.44
CA PRO A 304 19.50 27.27 -6.32
C PRO A 304 18.47 27.19 -5.18
N PHE A 305 18.93 27.35 -3.93
CA PHE A 305 18.15 27.18 -2.70
C PHE A 305 16.80 27.93 -2.73
N HIS A 306 16.78 29.18 -3.21
CA HIS A 306 15.55 30.00 -3.28
C HIS A 306 14.45 29.38 -4.16
N ALA A 307 14.82 28.73 -5.27
CA ALA A 307 13.85 28.10 -6.18
C ALA A 307 13.29 26.78 -5.62
N ARG A 308 14.03 26.09 -4.73
CA ARG A 308 13.51 24.91 -4.02
C ARG A 308 12.53 25.31 -2.93
N SER A 309 12.86 26.38 -2.20
CA SER A 309 12.00 26.93 -1.15
C SER A 309 10.64 27.35 -1.72
N SER A 310 10.59 27.95 -2.91
CA SER A 310 9.31 28.40 -3.48
C SER A 310 8.37 27.26 -3.88
N ILE A 311 8.90 26.14 -4.39
CA ILE A 311 8.08 24.98 -4.78
C ILE A 311 7.54 24.28 -3.52
N THR A 312 8.40 24.03 -2.54
CA THR A 312 7.99 23.39 -1.28
C THR A 312 7.03 24.26 -0.49
N GLU A 313 7.23 25.59 -0.48
CA GLU A 313 6.29 26.56 0.08
C GLU A 313 4.95 26.55 -0.67
N HIS A 314 4.96 26.50 -2.00
CA HIS A 314 3.74 26.38 -2.79
C HIS A 314 2.97 25.09 -2.47
N CYS A 315 3.66 23.95 -2.37
CA CYS A 315 3.05 22.69 -1.92
C CYS A 315 2.48 22.82 -0.50
N ALA A 316 3.22 23.42 0.43
CA ALA A 316 2.73 23.67 1.79
C ALA A 316 1.45 24.51 1.77
N GLN A 317 1.45 25.66 1.10
CA GLN A 317 0.30 26.55 0.97
C GLN A 317 -0.91 25.86 0.32
N ALA A 318 -0.67 24.98 -0.65
CA ALA A 318 -1.69 24.22 -1.36
C ALA A 318 -2.32 23.10 -0.51
N LEU A 319 -1.54 22.46 0.37
CA LEU A 319 -1.97 21.31 1.18
C LEU A 319 -2.43 21.68 2.59
N ALA A 320 -1.86 22.72 3.20
CA ALA A 320 -2.24 23.23 4.52
C ALA A 320 -3.76 23.41 4.70
N PRO A 321 -4.50 24.09 3.78
CA PRO A 321 -5.92 24.30 3.93
C PRO A 321 -6.74 23.02 3.78
N LEU A 322 -6.14 21.86 3.46
CA LEU A 322 -6.85 20.59 3.34
C LEU A 322 -6.81 19.80 4.66
N ILE A 323 -5.91 20.13 5.58
CA ILE A 323 -5.81 19.48 6.89
C ILE A 323 -6.87 20.05 7.82
N ARG A 324 -7.73 19.19 8.37
CA ARG A 324 -8.78 19.58 9.31
C ARG A 324 -8.22 19.69 10.72
N CYS A 325 -7.53 20.78 11.03
CA CYS A 325 -6.75 20.91 12.27
C CYS A 325 -7.55 20.71 13.58
N GLN A 326 -8.87 20.94 13.55
CA GLN A 326 -9.76 20.68 14.68
C GLN A 326 -9.96 19.18 14.99
N HIS A 327 -9.66 18.31 14.03
CA HIS A 327 -9.73 16.85 14.14
C HIS A 327 -8.35 16.20 14.33
N LEU A 328 -7.29 17.00 14.46
CA LEU A 328 -5.97 16.49 14.86
C LEU A 328 -6.02 16.02 16.31
N SER A 329 -5.17 15.05 16.65
CA SER A 329 -4.98 14.69 18.04
C SER A 329 -4.51 15.90 18.85
N GLN A 330 -4.90 15.97 20.11
CA GLN A 330 -4.44 17.03 21.02
C GLN A 330 -2.91 17.11 21.06
N PHE A 331 -2.25 15.96 20.88
CA PHE A 331 -0.81 15.88 20.75
C PHE A 331 -0.29 16.61 19.52
N GLN A 332 -0.72 16.25 18.30
CA GLN A 332 -0.26 16.91 17.08
C GLN A 332 -0.57 18.41 17.09
N LEU A 333 -1.78 18.77 17.54
CA LEU A 333 -2.17 20.17 17.64
C LEU A 333 -1.30 20.94 18.64
N ALA A 334 -0.99 20.35 19.81
CA ALA A 334 -0.11 20.97 20.80
C ALA A 334 1.33 21.08 20.27
N ALA A 335 1.87 20.03 19.66
CA ALA A 335 3.22 20.01 19.09
C ALA A 335 3.40 21.12 18.06
N TRP A 336 2.45 21.27 17.13
CA TRP A 336 2.47 22.33 16.13
C TRP A 336 2.20 23.72 16.72
N ALA A 337 1.34 23.84 17.72
CA ALA A 337 1.13 25.10 18.44
C ALA A 337 2.39 25.57 19.17
N THR A 338 3.17 24.65 19.73
CA THR A 338 4.45 24.97 20.40
C THR A 338 5.58 25.22 19.40
N ALA A 339 5.65 24.45 18.32
CA ALA A 339 6.67 24.58 17.29
C ALA A 339 6.42 25.78 16.35
N ALA A 340 5.23 26.39 16.41
CA ALA A 340 4.80 27.51 15.57
C ALA A 340 5.83 28.65 15.46
N ALA A 341 6.58 28.95 16.53
CA ALA A 341 7.58 30.01 16.55
C ALA A 341 8.87 29.65 15.78
N ASP A 342 9.26 28.37 15.82
CA ASP A 342 10.56 27.89 15.32
C ASP A 342 10.43 27.04 14.05
N CYS A 343 9.21 26.79 13.58
CA CYS A 343 8.95 25.95 12.42
C CYS A 343 9.42 26.63 11.12
N HIS A 344 10.02 25.82 10.25
CA HIS A 344 10.47 26.28 8.94
C HIS A 344 9.28 26.74 8.07
N PRO A 345 9.41 27.77 7.20
CA PRO A 345 8.32 28.27 6.35
C PRO A 345 7.65 27.24 5.44
N THR A 346 8.35 26.15 5.14
CA THR A 346 7.87 25.05 4.29
C THR A 346 7.13 23.96 5.07
N ALA A 347 7.02 24.09 6.39
CA ALA A 347 6.24 23.17 7.20
C ALA A 347 4.74 23.31 6.84
N VAL A 348 4.04 22.18 6.70
CA VAL A 348 2.65 22.15 6.17
C VAL A 348 1.75 23.18 6.84
N LEU A 349 1.74 23.28 8.18
CA LEU A 349 0.83 24.18 8.90
C LEU A 349 1.42 25.58 9.20
N TYR A 350 2.55 25.95 8.58
CA TYR A 350 3.23 27.22 8.84
C TYR A 350 2.34 28.45 8.64
N SER A 351 1.49 28.44 7.62
CA SER A 351 0.55 29.53 7.32
C SER A 351 -0.50 29.76 8.41
N TYR A 352 -0.74 28.77 9.28
CA TYR A 352 -1.71 28.84 10.37
C TYR A 352 -1.08 28.93 11.76
N ARG A 353 0.24 29.15 11.85
CA ARG A 353 0.99 29.18 13.11
C ARG A 353 0.42 30.10 14.19
N GLN A 354 -0.26 31.18 13.80
CA GLN A 354 -0.91 32.12 14.74
C GLN A 354 -2.27 31.61 15.25
N LEU A 355 -2.95 30.76 14.48
CA LEU A 355 -4.26 30.22 14.81
C LEU A 355 -4.16 28.95 15.67
N LEU A 356 -3.11 28.15 15.46
CA LEU A 356 -2.94 26.84 16.12
C LEU A 356 -2.91 26.92 17.67
N PRO A 357 -2.22 27.87 18.33
CA PRO A 357 -2.27 27.97 19.79
C PRO A 357 -3.68 28.28 20.32
N THR A 358 -4.41 29.15 19.62
CA THR A 358 -5.79 29.50 19.99
C THR A 358 -6.73 28.31 19.78
N LEU A 359 -6.59 27.58 18.67
CA LEU A 359 -7.33 26.34 18.42
C LEU A 359 -7.05 25.30 19.51
N ALA A 360 -5.77 25.07 19.84
CA ALA A 360 -5.36 24.15 20.89
C ALA A 360 -5.96 24.53 22.25
N SER A 361 -5.99 25.82 22.58
CA SER A 361 -6.62 26.30 23.82
C SER A 361 -8.13 26.10 23.84
N LEU A 362 -8.82 26.27 22.71
CA LEU A 362 -10.28 26.10 22.62
C LEU A 362 -10.70 24.63 22.73
N LEU A 363 -9.86 23.70 22.27
CA LEU A 363 -10.11 22.26 22.31
C LEU A 363 -9.66 21.58 23.62
N ARG A 364 -8.96 22.30 24.52
CA ARG A 364 -8.43 21.79 25.79
C ARG A 364 -9.45 21.66 26.93
N LEU A 365 -10.75 21.64 26.66
CA LEU A 365 -11.76 21.57 27.72
C LEU A 365 -11.60 20.26 28.53
N PRO A 366 -11.28 20.34 29.83
CA PRO A 366 -11.02 19.15 30.63
C PRO A 366 -12.31 18.40 30.94
N GLY A 367 -12.29 17.08 30.74
CA GLY A 367 -13.25 16.15 31.35
C GLY A 367 -14.30 15.52 30.44
N GLU A 368 -14.46 15.97 29.19
CA GLU A 368 -15.34 15.32 28.23
C GLU A 368 -14.63 15.16 26.87
N PRO A 369 -14.82 14.04 26.16
CA PRO A 369 -14.37 13.92 24.78
C PRO A 369 -15.01 15.07 23.99
N PRO A 370 -14.25 15.83 23.19
CA PRO A 370 -14.80 16.92 22.41
C PRO A 370 -15.93 16.37 21.55
N GLN A 371 -17.14 16.88 21.76
CA GLN A 371 -18.26 16.55 20.88
C GLN A 371 -17.98 17.21 19.52
N LEU A 372 -18.27 16.52 18.42
CA LEU A 372 -18.04 17.03 17.05
C LEU A 372 -18.58 18.45 16.81
N LEU A 373 -19.67 18.81 17.50
CA LEU A 373 -20.27 20.15 17.46
C LEU A 373 -19.38 21.23 18.12
N GLN A 374 -18.64 20.89 19.17
CA GLN A 374 -17.71 21.80 19.84
C GLN A 374 -16.48 22.09 18.98
N GLU A 375 -15.98 21.10 18.23
CA GLU A 375 -14.81 21.26 17.34
C GLU A 375 -15.10 22.23 16.19
N ALA A 376 -16.23 22.02 15.50
CA ALA A 376 -16.66 22.93 14.44
C ALA A 376 -16.98 24.34 14.99
N ALA A 377 -17.55 24.44 16.20
CA ALA A 377 -17.80 25.72 16.85
C ALA A 377 -16.50 26.44 17.24
N ALA A 378 -15.49 25.72 17.70
CA ALA A 378 -14.17 26.27 18.01
C ALA A 378 -13.50 26.85 16.77
N ALA A 379 -13.51 26.12 15.64
CA ALA A 379 -12.98 26.61 14.37
C ALA A 379 -13.70 27.89 13.90
N ARG A 380 -15.04 27.96 14.01
CA ARG A 380 -15.82 29.16 13.64
C ARG A 380 -15.45 30.39 14.47
N ARG A 381 -15.08 30.22 15.74
CA ARG A 381 -14.71 31.34 16.64
C ARG A 381 -13.39 32.00 16.26
N LEU A 382 -12.50 31.29 15.57
CA LEU A 382 -11.18 31.82 15.20
C LEU A 382 -11.26 32.88 14.10
N GLY A 383 -12.28 32.85 13.24
CA GLY A 383 -12.39 33.73 12.07
C GLY A 383 -11.31 33.42 11.01
N ALA A 384 -11.62 33.66 9.74
CA ALA A 384 -10.67 33.46 8.62
C ALA A 384 -9.97 32.08 8.56
N VAL A 385 -10.65 31.02 9.04
CA VAL A 385 -10.15 29.65 8.93
C VAL A 385 -10.44 29.05 7.55
N PRO A 386 -9.65 28.07 7.09
CA PRO A 386 -9.95 27.33 5.85
C PRO A 386 -11.33 26.66 5.90
N ALA A 387 -11.99 26.54 4.75
CA ALA A 387 -13.30 25.89 4.66
C ALA A 387 -13.28 24.44 5.17
N SER A 388 -12.16 23.73 5.00
CA SER A 388 -11.97 22.37 5.51
C SER A 388 -12.07 22.28 7.05
N TRP A 389 -11.72 23.35 7.77
CA TRP A 389 -11.80 23.37 9.24
C TRP A 389 -13.25 23.47 9.74
N LEU A 390 -14.19 23.72 8.84
CA LEU A 390 -15.62 23.73 9.14
C LEU A 390 -16.30 22.40 8.80
N LEU A 391 -15.58 21.48 8.15
CA LEU A 391 -16.06 20.16 7.84
C LEU A 391 -15.97 19.24 9.07
N GLY A 392 -16.85 18.25 9.11
CA GLY A 392 -16.78 17.16 10.10
C GLY A 392 -15.51 16.32 9.92
N PRO A 393 -15.30 15.30 10.77
CA PRO A 393 -14.22 14.34 10.56
C PRO A 393 -14.43 13.63 9.22
N ARG A 394 -13.35 13.14 8.62
CA ARG A 394 -13.43 12.29 7.42
C ARG A 394 -14.08 10.96 7.77
N GLN A 395 -14.19 10.06 6.79
CA GLN A 395 -14.55 8.67 7.07
C GLN A 395 -13.48 8.02 7.95
N LEU A 396 -13.61 8.23 9.26
CA LEU A 396 -12.85 7.48 10.24
C LEU A 396 -13.28 6.04 10.06
N GLN A 397 -12.39 5.23 9.47
CA GLN A 397 -12.57 3.81 9.66
C GLN A 397 -12.51 3.61 11.17
N PRO A 398 -13.48 2.91 11.78
CA PRO A 398 -13.27 2.36 13.11
C PRO A 398 -12.17 1.32 12.94
N ALA A 399 -10.92 1.76 12.90
CA ALA A 399 -9.74 0.95 12.74
C ALA A 399 -9.60 0.14 14.03
N ALA A 400 -10.42 -0.90 14.18
CA ALA A 400 -10.72 -1.45 15.48
C ALA A 400 -11.14 -0.34 16.48
N ALA A 401 -12.44 -0.14 16.66
CA ALA A 401 -12.95 0.46 17.90
C ALA A 401 -12.70 -0.45 19.13
N ALA A 402 -11.54 -1.13 19.19
CA ALA A 402 -11.02 -1.68 20.40
C ALA A 402 -10.64 -0.49 21.27
N ALA A 403 -11.12 -0.49 22.50
CA ALA A 403 -10.86 0.54 23.51
C ALA A 403 -9.36 0.69 23.88
N ASP A 404 -8.45 0.01 23.16
CA ASP A 404 -7.07 -0.26 23.57
C ASP A 404 -6.01 0.52 22.77
N GLY A 405 -6.41 1.40 21.84
CA GLY A 405 -5.50 2.28 21.08
C GLY A 405 -4.96 1.65 19.78
N VAL A 406 -4.34 2.48 18.94
CA VAL A 406 -3.72 2.02 17.69
C VAL A 406 -2.36 1.40 18.01
N GLU A 407 -2.19 0.13 17.66
CA GLU A 407 -0.99 -0.66 17.92
C GLU A 407 -0.14 -0.82 16.66
N VAL A 408 1.17 -0.77 16.83
CA VAL A 408 2.13 -1.06 15.76
C VAL A 408 2.86 -2.35 16.08
N ARG A 409 2.85 -3.32 15.16
CA ARG A 409 3.48 -4.63 15.36
C ARG A 409 4.64 -4.85 14.39
N TRP A 410 5.79 -5.24 14.91
CA TRP A 410 6.96 -5.73 14.15
C TRP A 410 7.16 -7.21 14.43
N GLN A 411 7.68 -7.93 13.43
CA GLN A 411 8.17 -9.30 13.58
C GLN A 411 9.69 -9.27 13.37
N LEU A 412 10.41 -9.80 14.36
CA LEU A 412 11.87 -9.79 14.41
C LEU A 412 12.36 -11.24 14.43
N PRO A 413 12.97 -11.74 13.33
CA PRO A 413 13.52 -13.08 13.30
C PRO A 413 14.68 -13.20 14.30
N VAL A 414 14.57 -14.14 15.25
CA VAL A 414 15.59 -14.33 16.30
C VAL A 414 16.94 -14.70 15.69
N SER A 415 16.95 -15.42 14.57
CA SER A 415 18.17 -15.75 13.82
C SER A 415 18.90 -14.50 13.29
N SER A 416 18.17 -13.46 12.87
CA SER A 416 18.77 -12.21 12.43
C SER A 416 19.39 -11.45 13.60
N ILE A 417 18.76 -11.47 14.78
CA ILE A 417 19.33 -10.87 16.00
C ILE A 417 20.61 -11.63 16.39
N GLN A 418 20.59 -12.95 16.32
CA GLN A 418 21.73 -13.84 16.59
C GLN A 418 22.95 -13.57 15.72
N GLU A 419 22.75 -13.54 14.40
CA GLU A 419 23.83 -13.31 13.44
C GLU A 419 24.47 -11.96 13.69
N TRP A 420 23.64 -10.97 14.00
CA TRP A 420 24.09 -9.60 14.14
C TRP A 420 24.77 -9.31 15.47
N SER A 421 24.31 -9.90 16.57
CA SER A 421 25.00 -9.79 17.86
C SER A 421 26.38 -10.48 17.82
N LYS A 422 26.50 -11.60 17.10
CA LYS A 422 27.79 -12.25 16.82
C LYS A 422 28.69 -11.36 15.98
N GLU A 423 28.17 -10.73 14.93
CA GLU A 423 28.93 -9.80 14.09
C GLU A 423 29.52 -8.65 14.92
N VAL A 424 28.73 -8.01 15.79
CA VAL A 424 29.22 -6.95 16.68
C VAL A 424 30.31 -7.46 17.62
N PHE A 425 30.15 -8.65 18.19
CA PHE A 425 31.17 -9.27 19.04
C PHE A 425 32.50 -9.47 18.30
N PHE A 426 32.45 -10.01 17.08
CA PHE A 426 33.67 -10.29 16.30
C PHE A 426 34.32 -9.03 15.72
N THR A 427 33.53 -8.04 15.32
CA THR A 427 34.04 -6.79 14.73
C THR A 427 34.54 -5.79 15.76
N GLY A 428 34.07 -5.91 17.02
CA GLY A 428 34.41 -4.95 18.05
C GLY A 428 33.66 -3.61 17.91
N TRP A 429 32.69 -3.50 16.99
CA TRP A 429 32.04 -2.25 16.64
C TRP A 429 30.55 -2.31 16.97
N SER A 430 30.09 -1.32 17.76
CA SER A 430 28.65 -1.16 18.02
C SER A 430 27.91 -0.91 16.72
N SER A 431 26.80 -1.61 16.53
CA SER A 431 25.98 -1.51 15.33
C SER A 431 24.52 -1.34 15.72
N SER A 432 23.78 -0.53 14.94
CA SER A 432 22.33 -0.35 15.05
C SER A 432 21.61 -0.94 13.84
N LEU A 433 20.63 -1.81 14.08
CA LEU A 433 19.80 -2.45 13.07
C LEU A 433 18.44 -1.80 13.23
N HIS A 434 18.11 -0.97 12.28
CA HIS A 434 16.76 -0.49 12.17
C HIS A 434 15.97 -1.53 11.39
N CYS A 435 14.93 -2.07 12.02
CA CYS A 435 13.95 -2.89 11.33
C CYS A 435 13.06 -1.92 10.53
N SER A 436 13.65 -1.45 9.43
CA SER A 436 13.08 -0.46 8.51
C SER A 436 11.97 -1.03 7.64
N SER A 437 11.77 -2.36 7.68
CA SER A 437 10.94 -3.10 6.74
C SER A 437 9.44 -3.04 7.02
N CYS A 438 9.01 -2.50 8.16
CA CYS A 438 7.60 -2.30 8.40
C CYS A 438 7.27 -0.83 8.16
N SER A 439 6.73 -0.57 6.98
CA SER A 439 5.74 0.45 6.65
C SER A 439 4.64 0.53 7.74
N THR A 440 5.01 1.08 8.91
CA THR A 440 4.06 1.24 10.00
C THR A 440 3.14 2.41 9.64
N PRO A 441 1.81 2.23 9.67
CA PRO A 441 0.91 3.36 9.53
C PRO A 441 1.27 4.40 10.59
N PRO A 442 1.20 5.70 10.27
CA PRO A 442 1.60 6.74 11.21
C PRO A 442 0.72 6.68 12.46
N LEU A 443 1.33 6.37 13.60
CA LEU A 443 0.67 6.35 14.90
C LEU A 443 0.82 7.74 15.53
N ALA A 444 -0.31 8.40 15.78
CA ALA A 444 -0.37 9.80 16.21
C ALA A 444 0.39 10.75 15.26
N GLY A 445 0.31 10.51 13.95
CA GLY A 445 0.95 11.33 12.92
C GLY A 445 2.46 11.16 12.81
N LEU A 446 3.02 10.12 13.42
CA LEU A 446 4.44 9.79 13.36
C LEU A 446 4.59 8.38 12.82
N ALA A 447 5.43 8.18 11.80
CA ALA A 447 5.90 6.85 11.47
C ALA A 447 6.79 6.34 12.61
N TRP A 448 6.80 5.03 12.87
CA TRP A 448 7.60 4.43 13.94
C TRP A 448 8.54 3.38 13.38
N ARG A 449 9.75 3.35 13.92
CA ARG A 449 10.73 2.29 13.70
C ARG A 449 11.05 1.61 15.01
N VAL A 450 11.24 0.30 14.95
CA VAL A 450 11.92 -0.44 15.99
C VAL A 450 13.38 -0.60 15.56
N GLY A 451 14.28 -0.29 16.47
CA GLY A 451 15.70 -0.59 16.31
C GLY A 451 16.11 -1.62 17.34
N LEU A 452 17.11 -2.40 16.95
CA LEU A 452 17.95 -3.15 17.86
C LEU A 452 19.31 -2.46 17.86
N LEU A 453 19.96 -2.39 19.02
CA LEU A 453 21.29 -1.86 19.19
C LEU A 453 22.13 -2.89 19.91
N CYS A 454 23.17 -3.37 19.24
CA CYS A 454 24.13 -4.29 19.80
C CYS A 454 25.38 -3.48 20.16
N LYS A 455 25.76 -3.44 21.44
CA LYS A 455 26.94 -2.72 21.93
C LYS A 455 27.89 -3.67 22.61
N LEU A 456 29.18 -3.38 22.50
CA LEU A 456 30.15 -3.99 23.40
C LEU A 456 30.07 -3.34 24.76
N ASP A 457 30.12 -4.18 25.79
CA ASP A 457 30.26 -3.75 27.16
C ASP A 457 31.67 -3.20 27.38
N GLU A 458 31.80 -1.87 27.38
CA GLU A 458 33.07 -1.17 27.58
C GLU A 458 33.56 -1.25 29.04
N GLU A 459 32.67 -1.56 29.99
CA GLU A 459 32.99 -1.63 31.42
C GLU A 459 33.43 -3.03 31.86
N GLY A 460 33.32 -4.05 31.00
CA GLY A 460 33.56 -5.46 31.32
C GLY A 460 34.58 -6.20 30.42
N ASP A 461 34.60 -7.54 30.53
CA ASP A 461 35.49 -8.48 29.79
C ASP A 461 35.21 -8.55 28.26
N GLY A 462 34.55 -7.56 27.66
CA GLY A 462 34.30 -7.50 26.21
C GLY A 462 33.10 -8.30 25.69
N GLY A 463 31.98 -8.35 26.44
CA GLY A 463 30.74 -8.98 25.96
C GLY A 463 29.84 -8.05 25.15
N VAL A 464 28.72 -8.55 24.64
CA VAL A 464 27.71 -7.80 23.87
C VAL A 464 26.41 -7.67 24.65
N THR A 465 25.85 -6.47 24.72
CA THR A 465 24.47 -6.20 25.15
C THR A 465 23.58 -5.98 23.93
N VAL A 466 22.33 -6.47 24.00
CA VAL A 466 21.32 -6.26 22.95
C VAL A 466 20.22 -5.40 23.54
N GLU A 467 20.06 -4.21 23.00
CA GLU A 467 19.07 -3.23 23.43
C GLU A 467 17.97 -3.13 22.35
N LEU A 468 16.72 -2.99 22.78
CA LEU A 468 15.57 -2.77 21.89
C LEU A 468 15.02 -1.38 22.16
N ALA A 469 14.76 -0.59 21.12
CA ALA A 469 14.02 0.66 21.29
C ALA A 469 13.08 0.90 20.12
N ALA A 470 11.92 1.49 20.44
CA ALA A 470 11.03 2.08 19.46
C ALA A 470 11.27 3.60 19.43
N SER A 471 11.37 4.16 18.23
CA SER A 471 11.50 5.60 18.04
C SER A 471 10.64 6.06 16.85
N PRO A 472 10.12 7.29 16.87
CA PRO A 472 9.49 7.84 15.69
C PRO A 472 10.55 7.98 14.57
N VAL A 473 10.18 7.60 13.36
CA VAL A 473 10.93 7.93 12.15
C VAL A 473 10.72 9.43 11.94
N VAL A 474 11.76 10.19 12.27
CA VAL A 474 11.74 11.64 12.07
C VAL A 474 11.89 11.91 10.58
N ALA A 475 10.77 11.91 9.88
CA ALA A 475 10.75 12.09 8.44
C ALA A 475 10.80 13.57 8.02
N THR A 476 10.69 14.50 8.97
CA THR A 476 10.90 15.93 8.69
C THR A 476 11.90 16.57 9.62
N PRO A 477 13.11 16.92 9.15
CA PRO A 477 14.14 17.63 9.92
C PRO A 477 13.74 19.05 10.39
N ARG A 478 12.48 19.47 10.19
CA ARG A 478 12.01 20.85 10.27
C ARG A 478 11.04 21.16 11.41
N LEU A 479 10.59 20.15 12.14
CA LEU A 479 9.80 20.33 13.34
C LEU A 479 10.68 20.07 14.55
N SER A 480 11.50 21.03 14.98
CA SER A 480 12.34 20.98 16.20
C SER A 480 11.60 20.71 17.53
N ALA A 481 10.35 20.23 17.46
CA ALA A 481 9.57 19.77 18.59
C ALA A 481 10.28 18.63 19.31
N LEU A 482 10.51 18.86 20.60
CA LEU A 482 10.92 17.81 21.53
C LEU A 482 9.68 16.95 21.79
N TYR A 483 9.73 15.69 21.39
CA TYR A 483 8.68 14.73 21.70
C TYR A 483 9.06 13.95 22.95
N LYS A 484 8.13 13.87 23.91
CA LYS A 484 8.21 12.91 25.01
C LYS A 484 7.03 11.96 24.87
N CYS A 485 7.31 10.70 24.54
CA CYS A 485 6.29 9.66 24.43
C CYS A 485 6.37 8.74 25.65
N ARG A 486 5.22 8.35 26.19
CA ARG A 486 5.08 7.16 27.04
C ARG A 486 4.38 6.09 26.22
N PHE A 487 5.02 4.94 26.11
CA PHE A 487 4.48 3.80 25.39
C PHE A 487 4.72 2.50 26.15
N GLU A 488 3.85 1.54 25.89
CA GLU A 488 3.96 0.17 26.32
C GLU A 488 4.48 -0.63 25.13
N MET A 489 5.62 -1.29 25.30
CA MET A 489 6.17 -2.22 24.32
C MET A 489 5.92 -3.64 24.82
N ILE A 490 5.14 -4.39 24.05
CA ILE A 490 4.74 -5.76 24.38
C ILE A 490 5.49 -6.70 23.44
N VAL A 491 6.38 -7.51 23.99
CA VAL A 491 7.13 -8.52 23.25
C VAL A 491 6.46 -9.87 23.46
N THR A 492 6.05 -10.53 22.39
CA THR A 492 5.37 -11.83 22.42
C THR A 492 6.09 -12.87 21.57
N TRP A 493 6.12 -14.11 22.04
CA TRP A 493 6.67 -15.26 21.30
C TRP A 493 5.91 -16.54 21.65
N GLY A 494 5.88 -17.47 20.69
CA GLY A 494 5.21 -18.76 20.82
C GLY A 494 5.57 -19.67 19.64
N SER A 495 5.54 -20.97 19.85
CA SER A 495 5.82 -21.92 18.77
C SER A 495 4.72 -21.81 17.70
N SER A 496 5.10 -21.52 16.46
CA SER A 496 4.16 -21.51 15.31
C SER A 496 3.70 -22.92 14.91
N GLY A 497 3.83 -23.91 15.80
CA GLY A 497 3.47 -25.28 15.56
C GLY A 497 1.95 -25.39 15.42
N SER A 498 1.47 -25.63 14.21
CA SER A 498 0.06 -25.86 13.86
C SER A 498 -0.53 -27.17 14.41
N GLY A 499 0.06 -27.75 15.47
CA GLY A 499 -0.38 -29.00 16.09
C GLY A 499 -1.26 -28.75 17.31
N GLU A 500 -2.25 -29.62 17.52
CA GLU A 500 -3.18 -29.60 18.67
C GLU A 500 -2.50 -29.59 20.05
N ALA A 501 -1.20 -29.90 20.14
CA ALA A 501 -0.40 -29.78 21.36
C ALA A 501 -0.08 -28.30 21.75
N ALA A 502 -0.30 -27.33 20.86
CA ALA A 502 -0.05 -25.91 21.12
C ALA A 502 -1.10 -25.23 22.02
N ALA A 503 -2.24 -25.88 22.30
CA ALA A 503 -3.34 -25.29 23.07
C ALA A 503 -3.02 -25.06 24.56
N ALA A 504 -1.93 -25.63 25.09
CA ALA A 504 -1.54 -25.50 26.49
C ALA A 504 -0.46 -24.44 26.76
N ASP A 505 0.24 -23.96 25.72
CA ASP A 505 1.36 -23.03 25.90
C ASP A 505 0.88 -21.60 25.62
N ARG A 506 0.53 -20.88 26.69
CA ARG A 506 0.12 -19.47 26.57
C ARG A 506 1.27 -18.68 25.94
N PRO A 507 1.00 -17.76 24.98
CA PRO A 507 2.02 -16.89 24.44
C PRO A 507 2.71 -16.18 25.61
N ARG A 508 4.03 -16.29 25.67
CA ARG A 508 4.80 -15.58 26.69
C ARG A 508 4.87 -14.12 26.29
N GLU A 509 4.68 -13.24 27.27
CA GLU A 509 4.53 -11.81 27.07
C GLU A 509 5.45 -11.06 28.03
N LEU A 510 6.27 -10.15 27.49
CA LEU A 510 7.09 -9.20 28.24
C LEU A 510 6.57 -7.79 27.95
N ARG A 511 6.17 -7.07 29.00
CA ARG A 511 5.69 -5.68 28.91
C ARG A 511 6.74 -4.71 29.41
N ILE A 512 7.06 -3.73 28.59
CA ILE A 512 8.11 -2.75 28.85
C ILE A 512 7.47 -1.36 28.74
N ASP A 513 7.32 -0.72 29.89
CA ASP A 513 6.86 0.66 29.98
C ASP A 513 8.04 1.60 29.70
N VAL A 514 8.04 2.25 28.54
CA VAL A 514 9.12 3.15 28.12
C VAL A 514 8.60 4.58 28.14
N THR A 515 9.34 5.46 28.79
CA THR A 515 9.18 6.90 28.64
C THR A 515 10.41 7.44 27.94
N THR A 516 10.25 7.97 26.74
CA THR A 516 11.39 8.55 26.03
C THR A 516 11.86 9.81 26.78
N PRO A 517 13.17 10.08 26.83
CA PRO A 517 13.62 11.44 27.10
C PRO A 517 13.05 12.39 26.02
N PRO A 518 13.07 13.71 26.23
CA PRO A 518 12.75 14.67 25.18
C PRO A 518 13.67 14.41 23.98
N LEU A 519 13.14 13.82 22.92
CA LEU A 519 13.93 13.44 21.76
C LEU A 519 14.34 14.70 21.00
N ARG A 520 15.66 14.93 20.89
CA ARG A 520 16.21 15.91 19.95
C ARG A 520 16.48 15.24 18.60
N PHE A 521 16.37 16.04 17.54
CA PHE A 521 16.71 15.64 16.18
C PHE A 521 18.09 14.97 16.11
N GLY A 522 18.15 13.79 15.51
CA GLY A 522 19.41 13.08 15.23
C GLY A 522 20.12 12.52 16.46
N GLN A 523 19.53 12.57 17.65
CA GLN A 523 19.99 11.75 18.77
C GLN A 523 19.22 10.43 18.75
N ASP A 524 19.92 9.35 18.40
CA ASP A 524 19.46 8.02 18.75
C ASP A 524 19.26 8.02 20.27
N GLY A 525 18.02 7.77 20.70
CA GLY A 525 17.60 7.96 22.09
C GLY A 525 18.42 7.14 23.09
N ILE A 526 18.08 7.23 24.37
CA ILE A 526 18.61 6.28 25.34
C ILE A 526 18.03 4.91 25.00
N TRP A 527 18.89 3.94 24.75
CA TRP A 527 18.55 2.55 24.48
C TRP A 527 18.77 1.76 25.78
N PRO A 528 17.74 1.48 26.59
CA PRO A 528 17.91 0.60 27.73
C PRO A 528 18.03 -0.86 27.26
N ASP A 529 18.74 -1.70 28.03
CA ASP A 529 18.65 -3.16 27.92
C ASP A 529 17.22 -3.60 28.27
N SER A 530 16.35 -3.47 27.27
CA SER A 530 14.92 -3.69 27.38
C SER A 530 14.58 -5.19 27.50
N PHE A 531 15.53 -6.06 27.18
CA PHE A 531 15.37 -7.50 27.26
C PHE A 531 15.84 -8.07 28.61
N GLY A 532 16.70 -7.34 29.34
CA GLY A 532 17.20 -7.75 30.64
C GLY A 532 18.07 -9.01 30.58
N VAL A 533 18.66 -9.29 29.42
CA VAL A 533 19.54 -10.45 29.19
C VAL A 533 20.93 -10.20 29.79
N GLY A 534 21.32 -8.93 29.95
CA GLY A 534 22.65 -8.54 30.40
C GLY A 534 23.72 -8.78 29.32
N VAL A 535 24.97 -8.82 29.76
CA VAL A 535 26.16 -8.89 28.89
C VAL A 535 26.42 -10.34 28.45
N MET A 536 26.43 -10.59 27.14
CA MET A 536 26.70 -11.90 26.55
C MET A 536 28.15 -12.02 26.10
N ARG A 537 28.88 -13.02 26.62
CA ARG A 537 30.35 -13.12 26.44
C ARG A 537 30.81 -13.70 25.11
N ASP A 538 29.95 -14.38 24.36
CA ASP A 538 30.28 -15.04 23.08
C ASP A 538 29.52 -14.43 21.89
N GLY A 539 29.01 -13.20 22.04
CA GLY A 539 28.21 -12.53 21.02
C GLY A 539 26.79 -13.06 20.84
N TRP A 540 26.46 -14.27 21.31
CA TRP A 540 25.09 -14.73 21.51
C TRP A 540 25.05 -15.86 22.53
N ASP A 541 24.16 -15.77 23.52
CA ASP A 541 23.96 -16.83 24.51
C ASP A 541 22.48 -17.27 24.54
N ALA A 542 22.21 -18.40 23.91
CA ALA A 542 20.87 -18.98 23.87
C ALA A 542 20.34 -19.36 25.26
N ALA A 543 21.22 -19.73 26.20
CA ALA A 543 20.85 -20.07 27.57
C ALA A 543 20.49 -18.82 28.37
N ALA A 544 21.24 -17.72 28.21
CA ALA A 544 20.91 -16.43 28.82
C ALA A 544 19.56 -15.89 28.31
N TRP A 545 19.31 -15.97 27.00
CA TRP A 545 18.02 -15.61 26.40
C TRP A 545 16.87 -16.45 26.96
N ALA A 546 17.04 -17.77 27.03
CA ALA A 546 16.05 -18.66 27.61
C ALA A 546 15.82 -18.38 29.11
N ALA A 547 16.87 -18.02 29.86
CA ALA A 547 16.79 -17.66 31.28
C ALA A 547 16.05 -16.33 31.50
N ALA A 548 16.18 -15.37 30.58
CA ALA A 548 15.36 -14.15 30.51
C ALA A 548 13.93 -14.42 30.01
N GLY A 549 13.60 -15.67 29.69
CA GLY A 549 12.30 -16.11 29.20
C GLY A 549 12.13 -16.01 27.68
N LEU A 550 13.05 -15.36 26.97
CA LEU A 550 12.99 -15.05 25.54
C LEU A 550 13.18 -16.28 24.64
N PRO A 551 12.71 -16.24 23.37
CA PRO A 551 12.87 -17.33 22.44
C PRO A 551 14.31 -17.43 21.94
N ALA A 552 14.87 -18.64 21.92
CA ALA A 552 16.18 -18.91 21.31
C ALA A 552 16.10 -19.15 19.78
N ALA A 553 14.89 -19.23 19.21
CA ALA A 553 14.63 -19.42 17.79
C ALA A 553 13.20 -18.96 17.42
N GLY A 554 12.93 -18.77 16.13
CA GLY A 554 11.63 -18.34 15.62
C GLY A 554 11.51 -16.82 15.51
N GLU A 555 10.31 -16.29 15.76
CA GLU A 555 9.96 -14.88 15.59
C GLU A 555 9.63 -14.22 16.93
N LEU A 556 10.16 -13.01 17.12
CA LEU A 556 9.77 -12.10 18.18
C LEU A 556 8.78 -11.09 17.64
N ALA A 557 7.55 -11.08 18.16
CA ALA A 557 6.58 -10.05 17.82
C ALA A 557 6.67 -8.91 18.83
N VAL A 558 7.11 -7.73 18.39
CA VAL A 558 7.14 -6.50 19.19
C VAL A 558 5.91 -5.68 18.86
N VAL A 559 5.11 -5.31 19.86
CA VAL A 559 3.94 -4.44 19.71
C VAL A 559 4.21 -3.15 20.47
N LEU A 560 4.05 -2.01 19.81
CA LEU A 560 4.08 -0.69 20.43
C LEU A 560 2.66 -0.17 20.58
N ARG A 561 2.31 0.16 21.82
CA ARG A 561 1.09 0.88 22.18
C ARG A 561 1.46 2.24 22.74
N VAL A 562 1.11 3.31 22.02
CA VAL A 562 1.36 4.68 22.50
C VAL A 562 0.30 5.03 23.53
N LEU A 563 0.71 5.12 24.79
CA LEU A 563 -0.18 5.40 25.92
C LEU A 563 -0.45 6.90 26.05
N LYS A 564 0.59 7.71 25.86
CA LYS A 564 0.49 9.17 25.94
C LYS A 564 1.65 9.83 25.21
N VAL A 565 1.39 10.94 24.55
CA VAL A 565 2.44 11.83 24.05
C VAL A 565 2.30 13.18 24.75
N TYR A 566 3.42 13.70 25.24
CA TYR A 566 3.52 14.90 26.08
C TYR A 566 3.98 16.11 25.29
#